data_AF-A0A538LE18-F1
#
_entry.id   AF-A0A538LE18-F1
#
_cell.length_a   1.000
_cell.length_b   1.000
_cell.length_c   1.000
_cell.angle_alpha   90.00
_cell.angle_beta   90.00
_cell.angle_gamma   90.00
#
_symmetry.space_group_name_H-M   'P 1'
#
loop_
_entity.id
_entity.type
_entity.pdbx_description
1 polymer ?
#
loop_
_entity_poly.entity_id
_entity_poly.type
_entity_poly.pdbx_seq_one_letter_code
_entity_poly.pdbx_strand_id
1 'polypeptide(L)'
;MKRRESSAVFAQRVLEGVDDAGVAERVVIWIERKPGAVWAVGRSVNPQHRRSEQPRLDDYVFEGYELEDAIECANAALDDDTRVSLQDGRSADAEPFAREELLKPLERWFFGHA
;
A
#
# COMPACT_ATOMS: atom_id res chain seq x y z
N MET A 1 -7.10 10.08 29.02
CA MET A 1 -6.88 10.74 27.72
C MET A 1 -6.99 9.67 26.65
N LYS A 2 -8.06 9.64 25.82
CA LYS A 2 -8.17 8.66 24.73
C LYS A 2 -7.03 8.94 23.75
N ARG A 3 -6.13 7.97 23.56
CA ARG A 3 -5.10 8.02 22.51
C ARG A 3 -5.83 8.31 21.19
N ARG A 4 -5.48 9.39 20.48
CA ARG A 4 -5.89 9.54 19.08
C ARG A 4 -5.29 8.34 18.36
N GLU A 5 -6.12 7.50 17.76
CA GLU A 5 -5.64 6.45 16.87
C GLU A 5 -4.94 7.15 15.70
N SER A 6 -3.61 7.11 15.67
CA SER A 6 -2.83 7.54 14.52
C SER A 6 -2.96 6.48 13.42
N SER A 7 -2.89 6.88 12.15
CA SER A 7 -2.80 5.88 11.08
C SER A 7 -1.53 5.05 11.23
N ALA A 8 -1.57 3.81 10.75
CA ALA A 8 -0.41 2.94 10.68
C ALA A 8 -0.44 2.09 9.42
N VAL A 9 0.70 2.01 8.73
CA VAL A 9 0.90 1.12 7.58
C VAL A 9 1.14 -0.30 8.09
N PHE A 10 0.39 -1.25 7.54
CA PHE A 10 0.43 -2.67 7.95
C PHE A 10 1.20 -3.53 6.95
N ALA A 11 1.11 -3.20 5.66
CA ALA A 11 1.88 -3.85 4.61
C ALA A 11 2.20 -2.85 3.50
N GLN A 12 3.31 -3.09 2.79
CA GLN A 12 3.74 -2.30 1.64
C GLN A 12 4.38 -3.24 0.60
N ARG A 13 4.20 -2.88 -0.68
CA ARG A 13 4.97 -3.41 -1.81
C ARG A 13 5.58 -2.26 -2.59
N VAL A 14 6.75 -2.52 -3.17
CA VAL A 14 7.47 -1.58 -4.01
C VAL A 14 7.78 -2.28 -5.31
N LEU A 15 7.31 -1.70 -6.41
CA LEU A 15 7.67 -2.12 -7.76
C LEU A 15 8.70 -1.12 -8.29
N GLU A 16 9.80 -1.63 -8.82
CA GLU A 16 10.83 -0.83 -9.48
C GLU A 16 10.86 -1.16 -10.97
N GLY A 17 10.94 -0.11 -11.78
CA GLY A 17 10.98 -0.20 -13.23
C GLY A 17 11.74 0.98 -13.83
N VAL A 18 11.59 1.15 -15.13
CA VAL A 18 11.98 2.40 -15.82
C VAL A 18 10.81 2.77 -16.75
N ASP A 19 10.67 4.02 -17.15
CA ASP A 19 9.62 4.46 -18.08
C ASP A 19 10.07 4.35 -19.55
N ASP A 20 9.23 4.82 -20.48
CA ASP A 20 9.52 4.87 -21.93
C ASP A 20 10.72 5.77 -22.28
N ALA A 21 11.08 6.71 -21.41
CA ALA A 21 12.25 7.58 -21.56
C ALA A 21 13.51 6.97 -20.93
N GLY A 22 13.42 5.77 -20.34
CA GLY A 22 14.50 5.09 -19.64
C GLY A 22 14.79 5.67 -18.24
N VAL A 23 13.87 6.46 -17.68
CA VAL A 23 14.00 7.03 -16.34
C VAL A 23 13.50 6.03 -15.30
N ALA A 24 14.21 5.87 -14.20
CA ALA A 24 13.81 4.97 -13.12
C ALA A 24 12.42 5.33 -12.56
N GLU A 25 11.52 4.36 -12.53
CA GLU A 25 10.19 4.46 -11.94
C GLU A 25 10.11 3.59 -10.69
N ARG A 26 9.42 4.11 -9.67
CA ARG A 26 9.09 3.37 -8.45
C ARG A 26 7.63 3.55 -8.12
N VAL A 27 6.87 2.45 -8.07
CA VAL A 27 5.49 2.46 -7.56
C VAL A 27 5.48 1.87 -6.16
N VAL A 28 4.82 2.56 -5.23
CA VAL A 28 4.62 2.10 -3.86
C VAL A 28 3.14 1.89 -3.62
N ILE A 29 2.77 0.69 -3.20
CA ILE A 29 1.40 0.33 -2.82
C ILE A 29 1.43 -0.06 -1.34
N TRP A 30 0.47 0.41 -0.55
CA TRP A 30 0.40 0.09 0.87
C TRP A 30 -1.03 -0.08 1.36
N ILE A 31 -1.17 -0.89 2.42
CA ILE A 31 -2.40 -1.03 3.19
C ILE A 31 -2.15 -0.40 4.56
N GLU A 32 -2.97 0.57 4.94
CA GLU A 32 -2.92 1.20 6.25
C GLU A 32 -4.25 1.13 6.99
N ARG A 33 -4.15 1.20 8.31
CA ARG A 33 -5.28 1.33 9.22
C ARG A 33 -5.37 2.77 9.69
N LYS A 34 -6.45 3.47 9.36
CA LYS A 34 -6.76 4.85 9.74
C LYS A 34 -7.65 4.89 10.99
N PRO A 35 -7.67 6.03 11.72
CA PRO A 35 -8.60 6.22 12.83
C PRO A 35 -10.05 5.92 12.44
N GLY A 36 -10.80 5.34 13.38
CA GLY A 36 -12.20 4.96 13.13
C GLY A 36 -12.35 3.61 12.43
N ALA A 37 -11.36 2.73 12.58
CA ALA A 37 -11.35 1.37 12.05
C ALA A 37 -11.37 1.26 10.52
N VAL A 38 -10.97 2.31 9.80
CA VAL A 38 -10.95 2.35 8.33
C VAL A 38 -9.67 1.70 7.81
N TRP A 39 -9.82 0.76 6.88
CA TRP A 39 -8.74 0.31 6.01
C TRP A 39 -8.62 1.24 4.82
N ALA A 40 -7.40 1.62 4.47
CA ALA A 40 -7.12 2.40 3.29
C ALA A 40 -6.01 1.74 2.47
N VAL A 41 -6.16 1.79 1.15
CA VAL A 41 -5.14 1.36 0.20
C VAL A 41 -4.63 2.59 -0.50
N GLY A 42 -3.31 2.80 -0.42
CA GLY A 42 -2.64 3.85 -1.15
C GLY A 42 -1.77 3.31 -2.27
N ARG A 43 -1.65 4.09 -3.33
CA ARG A 43 -0.76 3.87 -4.46
C ARG A 43 -0.08 5.20 -4.80
N SER A 44 1.24 5.19 -4.89
CA SER A 44 2.03 6.36 -5.28
C SER A 44 3.09 5.99 -6.30
N VAL A 45 3.09 6.69 -7.43
CA VAL A 45 4.16 6.64 -8.43
C VAL A 45 5.22 7.69 -8.08
N ASN A 46 6.48 7.28 -8.12
CA ASN A 46 7.67 8.08 -7.87
C ASN A 46 7.62 8.95 -6.58
N PRO A 47 7.28 8.37 -5.40
CA PRO A 47 7.22 9.13 -4.16
C PRO A 47 8.55 9.79 -3.77
N GLN A 48 9.69 9.20 -4.18
CA GLN A 48 11.04 9.70 -3.93
C GLN A 48 11.33 11.09 -4.52
N HIS A 49 10.52 11.56 -5.47
CA HIS A 49 10.66 12.88 -6.07
C HIS A 49 9.78 13.94 -5.40
N ARG A 50 8.99 13.56 -4.39
CA ARG A 50 8.10 14.48 -3.68
C ARG A 50 8.86 15.28 -2.64
N ARG A 51 8.35 16.47 -2.33
CA ARG A 51 8.88 17.34 -1.27
C ARG A 51 8.57 16.84 0.15
N SER A 52 7.63 15.90 0.28
CA SER A 52 7.17 15.34 1.55
C SER A 52 6.92 13.85 1.36
N GLU A 53 7.24 13.08 2.40
CA GLU A 53 7.00 11.64 2.49
C GLU A 53 5.56 11.31 2.93
N GLN A 54 4.77 12.32 3.31
CA GLN A 54 3.38 12.10 3.69
C GLN A 54 2.52 11.72 2.48
N PRO A 55 1.64 10.71 2.62
CA PRO A 55 0.61 10.42 1.62
C PRO A 55 -0.26 11.64 1.32
N ARG A 56 -0.62 11.79 0.05
CA ARG A 56 -1.60 12.77 -0.42
C ARG A 56 -2.97 12.13 -0.50
N LEU A 57 -4.02 12.96 -0.52
CA LEU A 57 -5.39 12.45 -0.59
C LEU A 57 -5.66 11.67 -1.89
N ASP A 58 -5.05 12.10 -3.00
CA ASP A 58 -5.15 11.47 -4.32
C ASP A 58 -4.33 10.17 -4.46
N ASP A 59 -3.50 9.83 -3.46
CA ASP A 59 -2.81 8.54 -3.46
C ASP A 59 -3.74 7.39 -3.04
N TYR A 60 -4.85 7.67 -2.36
CA TYR A 60 -5.74 6.63 -1.85
C TYR A 60 -6.68 6.12 -2.94
N VAL A 61 -6.53 4.84 -3.29
CA VAL A 61 -7.35 4.16 -4.29
C VAL A 61 -8.56 3.44 -3.67
N PHE A 62 -8.54 3.22 -2.35
CA PHE A 62 -9.64 2.65 -1.59
C PHE A 62 -9.64 3.13 -0.14
N GLU A 63 -10.83 3.34 0.40
CA GLU A 63 -11.10 3.49 1.84
C GLU A 63 -12.39 2.74 2.21
N GLY A 64 -12.35 1.89 3.23
CA GLY A 64 -13.49 1.07 3.64
C GLY A 64 -13.30 0.41 4.99
N TYR A 65 -14.26 -0.42 5.40
CA TYR A 65 -14.24 -1.08 6.72
C TYR A 65 -13.86 -2.56 6.65
N GLU A 66 -13.99 -3.18 5.48
CA GLU A 66 -13.69 -4.59 5.27
C GLU A 66 -12.22 -4.78 4.90
N LEU A 67 -11.55 -5.71 5.59
CA LEU A 67 -10.15 -6.03 5.32
C LEU A 67 -9.99 -6.73 3.96
N GLU A 68 -10.90 -7.64 3.62
CA GLU A 68 -10.84 -8.39 2.36
C GLU A 68 -10.91 -7.46 1.15
N ASP A 69 -11.82 -6.49 1.16
CA ASP A 69 -11.95 -5.49 0.10
C ASP A 69 -10.67 -4.65 -0.07
N ALA A 70 -10.01 -4.31 1.05
CA ALA A 70 -8.73 -3.61 1.01
C ALA A 70 -7.63 -4.48 0.40
N ILE A 71 -7.57 -5.77 0.74
CA ILE A 71 -6.60 -6.71 0.15
C ILE A 71 -6.89 -6.89 -1.34
N GLU A 72 -8.15 -7.06 -1.73
CA GLU A 72 -8.56 -7.19 -3.14
C GLU A 72 -8.14 -5.95 -3.93
N CYS A 73 -8.45 -4.75 -3.42
CA CYS A 73 -8.08 -3.51 -4.09
C CYS A 73 -6.55 -3.32 -4.18
N ALA A 74 -5.81 -3.64 -3.13
CA ALA A 74 -4.35 -3.56 -3.14
C ALA A 74 -3.72 -4.54 -4.14
N ASN A 75 -4.25 -5.76 -4.23
CA ASN A 75 -3.78 -6.77 -5.18
C ASN A 75 -4.17 -6.44 -6.62
N ALA A 76 -5.36 -5.86 -6.85
CA ALA A 76 -5.74 -5.36 -8.16
C ALA A 76 -4.80 -4.24 -8.65
N ALA A 77 -4.48 -3.28 -7.77
CA ALA A 77 -3.51 -2.24 -8.09
C ALA A 77 -2.11 -2.82 -8.37
N LEU A 78 -1.69 -3.80 -7.57
CA LEU A 78 -0.40 -4.47 -7.75
C LEU A 78 -0.32 -5.22 -9.10
N ASP A 79 -1.36 -5.96 -9.46
CA ASP A 79 -1.44 -6.70 -10.73
C ASP A 79 -1.41 -5.75 -11.93
N ASP A 80 -2.17 -4.65 -11.87
CA ASP A 80 -2.16 -3.63 -12.92
C ASP A 80 -0.76 -3.04 -13.14
N ASP A 81 -0.05 -2.66 -12.08
CA ASP A 81 1.31 -2.10 -12.18
C ASP A 81 2.36 -3.15 -12.61
N THR A 82 2.18 -4.40 -12.17
CA THR A 82 3.05 -5.52 -12.56
C THR A 82 2.89 -5.84 -14.04
N ARG A 83 1.65 -5.84 -14.55
CA ARG A 83 1.33 -6.08 -15.95
C ARG A 83 1.92 -4.99 -16.86
N VAL A 84 1.86 -3.73 -16.46
CA VAL A 84 2.51 -2.63 -17.18
C VAL A 84 4.03 -2.86 -17.25
N SER A 85 4.65 -3.20 -16.11
CA SER A 85 6.10 -3.47 -16.05
C SER A 85 6.52 -4.66 -16.94
N LEU A 86 5.72 -5.72 -16.97
CA LEU A 86 5.96 -6.91 -17.81
C LEU A 86 5.81 -6.61 -19.31
N GLN A 87 4.85 -5.77 -19.69
CA GLN A 87 4.66 -5.35 -21.09
C GLN A 87 5.89 -4.60 -21.63
N ASP A 88 6.60 -3.91 -20.76
CA ASP A 88 7.86 -3.24 -21.11
C ASP A 88 9.09 -4.16 -21.04
N GLY A 89 8.88 -5.47 -20.85
CA GLY A 89 9.93 -6.49 -20.80
C GLY A 89 10.70 -6.53 -19.48
N ARG A 90 10.11 -6.05 -18.37
CA ARG A 90 10.79 -5.94 -17.07
C ARG A 90 10.13 -6.83 -16.03
N SER A 91 10.95 -7.52 -15.24
CA SER A 91 10.49 -8.31 -14.10
C SER A 91 10.22 -7.38 -12.91
N ALA A 92 8.95 -7.10 -12.65
CA ALA A 92 8.52 -6.48 -11.40
C ALA A 92 7.75 -7.54 -10.59
N ASP A 93 8.45 -8.55 -10.08
CA ASP A 93 7.82 -9.57 -9.24
C ASP A 93 7.74 -9.05 -7.80
N ALA A 94 6.53 -8.69 -7.37
CA ALA A 94 6.21 -8.51 -5.96
C ALA A 94 5.14 -9.51 -5.56
N GLU A 95 5.31 -10.15 -4.39
CA GLU A 95 4.31 -11.07 -3.87
C GLU A 95 2.99 -10.32 -3.57
N PRO A 96 1.82 -10.92 -3.85
CA PRO A 96 0.54 -10.35 -3.46
C PRO A 96 0.45 -10.06 -1.96
N PHE A 97 -0.44 -9.14 -1.59
CA PHE A 97 -0.84 -8.92 -0.21
C PHE A 97 -1.65 -10.11 0.30
N ALA A 98 -1.26 -10.61 1.47
CA ALA A 98 -1.91 -11.75 2.12
C ALA A 98 -2.68 -11.30 3.37
N ARG A 99 -3.71 -12.04 3.73
CA ARG A 99 -4.49 -11.76 4.93
C ARG A 99 -3.64 -11.94 6.19
N GLU A 100 -2.84 -13.02 6.22
CA GLU A 100 -2.07 -13.44 7.39
C GLU A 100 -0.99 -12.43 7.80
N GLU A 101 -0.43 -11.68 6.84
CA GLU A 101 0.55 -10.61 7.14
C GLU A 101 -0.12 -9.39 7.80
N LEU A 102 -1.41 -9.15 7.55
CA LEU A 102 -2.16 -8.02 8.09
C LEU A 102 -2.78 -8.32 9.46
N LEU A 103 -3.11 -9.59 9.75
CA LEU A 103 -3.68 -9.99 11.05
C LEU A 103 -2.70 -9.89 12.20
N LYS A 104 -1.43 -10.29 12.01
CA LYS A 104 -0.44 -10.28 13.10
C LYS A 104 -0.16 -8.87 13.65
N PRO A 105 0.02 -7.83 12.82
CA PRO A 105 0.10 -6.46 13.32
C PRO A 105 -1.22 -5.98 13.93
N LEU A 106 -2.37 -6.44 13.42
CA LEU A 106 -3.69 -6.06 13.93
C LEU A 106 -3.93 -6.57 15.35
N GLU A 107 -3.56 -7.82 15.61
CA GLU A 107 -3.59 -8.40 16.96
C GLU A 107 -2.71 -7.59 17.91
N ARG A 108 -1.50 -7.21 17.51
CA ARG A 108 -0.64 -6.33 18.34
C ARG A 108 -1.23 -4.95 18.55
N TRP A 109 -1.89 -4.40 17.52
CA TRP A 109 -2.53 -3.09 17.57
C TRP A 109 -3.68 -3.04 18.58
N PHE A 110 -4.49 -4.10 18.68
CA PHE A 110 -5.60 -4.20 19.63
C PHE A 110 -5.20 -4.75 21.00
N PHE A 111 -4.35 -5.78 21.04
CA PHE A 111 -4.08 -6.59 22.24
C PHE A 111 -2.70 -6.33 22.88
N GLY A 112 -1.90 -5.38 22.37
CA GLY A 112 -0.58 -5.01 22.91
C GLY A 112 -0.58 -4.35 24.29
N HIS A 113 -1.51 -4.71 25.17
CA HIS A 113 -1.44 -4.48 26.61
C HIS A 113 -0.92 -5.76 27.27
N ALA A 114 0.40 -5.94 27.28
CA ALA A 114 1.11 -6.75 28.27
C ALA A 114 2.44 -6.08 28.59
#